data_AF-A0A0L6Z6B8-F1
#
_entry.id   AF-A0A0L6Z6B8-F1
#
_cell.length_a   1.000
_cell.length_b   1.000
_cell.length_c   1.000
_cell.angle_alpha   90.00
_cell.angle_beta   90.00
_cell.angle_gamma   90.00
#
_symmetry.space_group_name_H-M   'P 1'
#
loop_
_entity.id
_entity.type
_entity.pdbx_description
1 polymer ?
#
loop_
_entity_poly.entity_id
_entity_poly.type
_entity_poly.pdbx_seq_one_letter_code
_entity_poly.pdbx_strand_id
1 'polypeptide(L)' 'MDINIEMIPSYKIAYIRRTGPYGLENVQIVEQLKSWARGKNLFNESSIIKKKL' A
#
# COMPACT_ATOMS: atom_id res chain seq x y z
N MET A 1 -14.35 8.84 22.27
CA MET A 1 -13.20 8.45 21.42
C MET A 1 -13.07 6.96 21.60
N ASP A 2 -13.63 6.19 20.68
CA ASP A 2 -13.58 4.73 20.76
C ASP A 2 -12.29 4.26 20.09
N ILE A 3 -11.44 3.62 20.88
CA ILE A 3 -10.16 3.09 20.44
C ILE A 3 -10.26 1.57 20.52
N ASN A 4 -10.25 0.91 19.37
CA ASN A 4 -10.18 -0.55 19.28
C ASN A 4 -8.72 -0.96 19.05
N ILE A 5 -8.27 -1.94 19.84
CA ILE A 5 -6.94 -2.54 19.71
C ILE A 5 -7.12 -3.89 19.03
N GLU A 6 -6.44 -4.09 17.91
CA GLU A 6 -6.48 -5.33 17.14
C GLU A 6 -5.08 -5.92 16.96
N MET A 7 -5.00 -7.25 16.97
CA MET A 7 -3.75 -7.96 16.72
C MET A 7 -3.63 -8.25 15.22
N ILE A 8 -2.62 -7.64 14.58
CA ILE A 8 -2.31 -7.90 13.18
C ILE A 8 -1.30 -9.07 13.13
N PRO A 9 -1.65 -10.24 12.55
CA PRO A 9 -0.71 -11.35 12.44
C PRO A 9 0.42 -11.03 11.45
N SER A 10 1.44 -11.89 11.40
CA SER A 10 2.57 -11.69 10.49
C SER A 10 2.14 -11.81 9.03
N TYR A 11 2.40 -10.77 8.23
CA TYR A 11 2.13 -10.73 6.80
C TYR A 11 3.39 -10.44 6.00
N LYS A 12 3.43 -10.94 4.76
CA LYS A 12 4.42 -10.50 3.77
C LYS A 12 3.98 -9.15 3.22
N ILE A 13 4.80 -8.12 3.42
CA ILE A 13 4.50 -6.75 3.01
C ILE A 13 5.49 -6.33 1.93
N ALA A 14 4.97 -5.86 0.80
CA ALA A 14 5.73 -5.11 -0.19
C ALA A 14 5.43 -3.62 -0.01
N TYR A 15 6.45 -2.76 0.03
CA TYR A 15 6.27 -1.32 0.18
C TYR A 15 7.28 -0.55 -0.66
N ILE A 16 6.90 0.67 -1.06
CA ILE A 16 7.79 1.67 -1.64
C ILE A 16 7.88 2.82 -0.63
N ARG A 17 9.10 3.23 -0.29
CA ARG A 17 9.36 4.35 0.61
C ARG A 17 9.83 5.57 -0.18
N ARG A 18 9.09 6.68 -0.04
CA ARG A 18 9.52 8.02 -0.49
C ARG A 18 9.69 8.93 0.73
N THR A 19 10.73 9.73 0.70
CA THR A 19 11.02 10.78 1.69
C THR A 19 10.82 12.14 1.04
N GLY A 20 10.24 13.09 1.76
CA GLY A 20 9.92 14.42 1.24
C GLY A 20 8.43 14.75 1.36
N PRO A 21 8.01 15.92 0.90
CA PRO A 21 6.63 16.38 1.04
C PRO A 21 5.64 15.46 0.30
N TYR A 22 4.46 15.31 0.89
CA TYR A 22 3.34 14.63 0.25
C TYR A 22 2.90 15.45 -0.98
N GLY A 23 2.85 14.84 -2.16
CA GLY A 23 2.62 15.56 -3.41
C GLY A 23 2.28 14.65 -4.58
N LEU A 24 2.19 15.22 -5.78
CA LEU A 24 1.80 14.53 -7.02
C LEU A 24 2.64 13.27 -7.31
N GLU A 25 3.90 13.27 -6.92
CA GLU A 25 4.80 12.11 -7.02
C GLU A 25 4.28 10.86 -6.28
N ASN A 26 3.44 11.02 -5.25
CA ASN A 26 2.83 9.88 -4.56
C ASN A 26 1.83 9.12 -5.44
N VAL A 27 1.17 9.82 -6.38
CA VAL A 27 0.30 9.17 -7.37
C VAL A 27 1.12 8.25 -8.26
N GLN A 28 2.28 8.72 -8.73
CA GLN A 28 3.18 7.92 -9.56
C GLN A 28 3.71 6.70 -8.80
N ILE A 29 4.06 6.86 -7.53
CA ILE A 29 4.52 5.75 -6.68
C ILE A 29 3.44 4.69 -6.50
N VAL A 30 2.19 5.10 -6.24
CA VAL A 30 1.08 4.15 -6.10
C VAL A 30 0.87 3.38 -7.41
N GLU A 31 0.96 4.04 -8.57
CA GLU A 31 0.83 3.36 -9.87
C GLU A 31 2.01 2.42 -10.18
N GLN A 32 3.23 2.78 -9.78
CA GLN A 32 4.39 1.87 -9.86
C GLN A 32 4.20 0.63 -8.99
N LEU A 33 3.73 0.79 -7.75
CA LEU A 33 3.44 -0.32 -6.85
C LEU A 33 2.36 -1.24 -7.42
N LYS A 34 1.28 -0.68 -7.97
CA LYS A 34 0.23 -1.46 -8.64
C LYS A 34 0.77 -2.22 -9.84
N SER A 35 1.59 -1.58 -10.66
CA SER A 35 2.20 -2.21 -11.85
C SER A 35 3.13 -3.37 -11.46
N TRP A 36 3.96 -3.18 -10.43
CA TRP A 36 4.77 -4.26 -9.86
C TRP A 36 3.92 -5.42 -9.34
N ALA A 37 2.84 -5.13 -8.61
CA ALA A 37 1.95 -6.15 -8.06
C ALA A 37 1.25 -6.95 -9.18
N ARG A 38 0.79 -6.29 -10.24
CA ARG A 38 0.22 -6.95 -11.43
C ARG A 38 1.23 -7.87 -12.11
N GLY A 39 2.47 -7.40 -12.32
CA GLY A 39 3.54 -8.21 -12.91
C GLY A 39 3.94 -9.43 -12.07
N LYS A 40 3.60 -9.45 -10.77
CA LYS A 40 3.78 -10.59 -9.86
C LYS A 40 2.51 -11.41 -9.64
N ASN A 41 1.41 -11.09 -10.31
CA ASN A 41 0.09 -11.66 -10.10
C ASN A 41 -0.43 -11.53 -8.65
N LEU A 42 0.05 -10.49 -7.95
CA LEU A 42 -0.31 -10.14 -6.56
C LEU A 42 -1.40 -9.07 -6.49
N PHE A 43 -1.93 -8.64 -7.64
CA PHE A 43 -3.01 -7.66 -7.74
C PHE A 43 -4.30 -8.36 -8.20
N ASN A 44 -4.97 -9.00 -7.26
CA ASN A 44 -6.20 -9.77 -7.47
C ASN A 44 -7.28 -9.34 -6.45
N GLU A 45 -8.42 -10.01 -6.45
CA GLU A 45 -9.59 -9.64 -5.63
C GLU A 45 -9.33 -9.71 -4.11
N SER A 46 -8.30 -10.45 -3.68
CA SER A 46 -7.88 -10.53 -2.28
C SER A 46 -6.88 -9.43 -1.88
N SER A 47 -6.42 -8.62 -2.83
CA SER A 47 -5.38 -7.61 -2.59
C SER A 47 -5.96 -6.36 -1.93
N ILE A 48 -5.44 -6.03 -0.74
CA ILE A 48 -5.82 -4.83 0.00
C ILE A 48 -4.89 -3.66 -0.39
N ILE A 49 -5.44 -2.63 -1.05
CA ILE A 49 -4.75 -1.34 -1.24
C ILE A 49 -5.34 -0.31 -0.27
N LYS A 50 -4.54 0.15 0.69
CA LYS A 50 -4.91 1.25 1.58
C LYS A 50 -4.28 2.56 1.08
N LYS A 51 -5.10 3.46 0.52
CA LYS A 51 -4.70 4.85 0.22
C LYS A 51 -4.99 5.70 1.45
N LYS A 52 -3.97 6.36 2.01
CA LYS A 52 -4.16 7.41 3.02
C LYS A 52 -4.28 8.74 2.27
N LEU A 53 -5.49 9.33 2.29
CA LEU A 53 -5.72 10.71 1.84
C LEU A 53 -5.27 11.69 2.92
#